data_AF-A0A7S3BMS5-F1
#
_entry.id   AF-A0A7S3BMS5-F1
#
_cell.length_a   1.000
_cell.length_b   1.000
_cell.length_c   1.000
_cell.angle_alpha   90.00
_cell.angle_beta   90.00
_cell.angle_gamma   90.00
#
_symmetry.space_group_name_H-M   'P 1'
#
loop_
_entity.id
_entity.type
_entity.pdbx_description
1 polymer ?
#
loop_
_entity_poly.entity_id
_entity_poly.type
_entity_poly.pdbx_seq_one_letter_code
_entity_poly.pdbx_strand_id
1 'polypeptide(L)'
;GMHADTHEMGQGGLTDTGEALGQAELVLDHEDDDGAPQCVAWAEAGECIRNPQYMFAECGEACNSLVYVDAEDDCNGWANVGECEKNPGFMFQRCNASCMSFARRSLNNPVHESRPNPHLDEREHRASTFLPIFFAVLLLLVGYLLLMKLYGAAFEAKQEQLLEAVARSKLKLQRKYPRFEPFVQGLSASSIGSAMICLYYINEGLTVMQTNPLFASLLQFFFQTDGVWQQHIVWVDVTNIAGAAAATLCLLRIKPRVCTYVMMGDTLVDSYLLLWRIAYQWLNGRGLYVNELMAKKFSLLGCVGMMIATQVQAQQRTSSFPGLLLEASSLSERLSVAMLFGRLLIAVLFLYVGLHELHRLLFEPFTPYLPGDGHDVVWPKAVELLLSVPFILGFETAAVSRLLASSLVLEAVYAWSWWSIPGANFSFAHHRRAIHYREHFVTNVATAGGLLLLQKIGAGKYSVDELLKKAD
;
A
#
# COMPACT_ATOMS: atom_id res chain seq x y z
N GLY A 1 -32.22 -8.16 -67.18
CA GLY A 1 -33.15 -7.40 -66.32
C GLY A 1 -32.30 -6.33 -65.64
N MET A 2 -32.56 -5.04 -65.78
CA MET A 2 -33.78 -4.32 -65.40
C MET A 2 -34.23 -4.71 -63.99
N HIS A 3 -33.87 -3.91 -62.99
CA HIS A 3 -34.78 -2.87 -62.52
C HIS A 3 -34.00 -1.71 -61.90
N ALA A 4 -34.26 -0.52 -62.43
CA ALA A 4 -34.11 0.75 -61.76
C ALA A 4 -35.36 1.00 -60.91
N ASP A 5 -35.24 1.84 -59.89
CA ASP A 5 -36.23 2.89 -59.64
C ASP A 5 -35.58 4.10 -58.95
N THR A 6 -36.05 5.25 -59.38
CA THR A 6 -35.56 6.63 -59.27
C THR A 6 -36.36 7.45 -58.28
N HIS A 7 -35.77 8.51 -57.72
CA HIS A 7 -36.35 9.88 -57.57
C HIS A 7 -35.31 10.72 -56.82
N GLU A 8 -34.60 11.70 -57.41
CA GLU A 8 -34.95 13.01 -58.00
C GLU A 8 -34.59 14.19 -57.07
N MET A 9 -34.24 15.30 -57.74
CA MET A 9 -33.43 16.43 -57.27
C MET A 9 -34.21 17.46 -56.46
N GLY A 10 -33.49 18.23 -55.63
CA GLY A 10 -33.92 19.52 -55.11
C GLY A 10 -32.72 20.45 -54.90
N GLN A 11 -32.74 21.59 -55.58
CA GLN A 11 -31.63 22.52 -55.84
C GLN A 11 -31.31 23.47 -54.67
N GLY A 12 -30.06 23.97 -54.67
CA GLY A 12 -29.80 25.41 -54.64
C GLY A 12 -29.20 26.01 -53.36
N GLY A 13 -28.09 26.74 -53.53
CA GLY A 13 -27.78 27.91 -52.70
C GLY A 13 -26.39 27.93 -52.05
N LEU A 14 -25.36 28.30 -52.82
CA LEU A 14 -24.18 28.96 -52.26
C LEU A 14 -24.55 30.40 -51.90
N THR A 15 -24.44 30.77 -50.62
CA THR A 15 -24.21 32.15 -50.21
C THR A 15 -23.21 32.17 -49.07
N ASP A 16 -22.08 32.81 -49.37
CA ASP A 16 -20.96 33.16 -48.50
C ASP A 16 -21.33 34.43 -47.70
N THR A 17 -21.30 34.35 -46.37
CA THR A 17 -21.12 35.50 -45.45
C THR A 17 -20.54 35.01 -44.13
N GLY A 18 -19.43 35.61 -43.71
CA GLY A 18 -18.60 35.16 -42.59
C GLY A 18 -19.06 35.47 -41.17
N GLU A 19 -18.18 35.05 -40.25
CA GLU A 19 -18.05 35.35 -38.82
C GLU A 19 -19.16 34.87 -37.86
N ALA A 20 -18.85 33.81 -37.10
CA ALA A 20 -18.76 33.83 -35.63
C ALA A 20 -18.46 32.43 -35.06
N LEU A 21 -17.53 32.37 -34.10
CA LEU A 21 -17.25 31.22 -33.25
C LEU A 21 -18.53 30.79 -32.51
N GLY A 22 -19.07 29.62 -32.84
CA GLY A 22 -20.21 29.01 -32.16
C GLY A 22 -19.84 27.62 -31.65
N GLN A 23 -19.94 27.45 -30.33
CA GLN A 23 -19.90 26.15 -29.66
C GLN A 23 -20.95 25.24 -30.31
N ALA A 24 -20.52 24.11 -30.87
CA ALA A 24 -21.44 23.07 -31.32
C ALA A 24 -21.94 22.31 -30.08
N GLU A 25 -23.07 22.77 -29.54
CA GLU A 25 -23.84 22.07 -28.52
C GLU A 25 -24.53 20.87 -29.20
N LEU A 26 -23.95 19.69 -29.02
CA LEU A 26 -24.51 18.42 -29.46
C LEU A 26 -25.56 18.01 -28.41
N VAL A 27 -26.79 18.48 -28.59
CA VAL A 27 -27.94 18.02 -27.80
C VAL A 27 -28.26 16.58 -28.21
N LEU A 28 -27.79 15.62 -27.42
CA LEU A 28 -28.29 14.25 -27.45
C LEU A 28 -29.43 14.14 -26.45
N ASP A 29 -30.66 14.19 -26.95
CA ASP A 29 -31.85 13.80 -26.20
C ASP A 29 -31.77 12.29 -25.93
N HIS A 30 -31.35 11.92 -24.72
CA HIS A 30 -31.55 10.57 -24.21
C HIS A 30 -32.33 10.66 -22.91
N GLU A 31 -33.52 10.05 -22.91
CA GLU A 31 -34.42 9.98 -21.78
C GLU A 31 -33.68 9.41 -20.57
N ASP A 32 -33.69 10.19 -19.48
CA ASP A 32 -33.27 9.76 -18.14
C ASP A 32 -34.13 8.56 -17.72
N ASP A 33 -33.61 7.35 -17.89
CA ASP A 33 -34.09 6.18 -17.17
C ASP A 33 -33.57 6.29 -15.73
N ASP A 34 -34.49 6.34 -14.76
CA ASP A 34 -34.34 6.67 -13.33
C ASP A 34 -33.46 5.67 -12.52
N GLY A 35 -32.42 5.12 -13.12
CA GLY A 35 -31.47 4.21 -12.48
C GLY A 35 -30.06 4.20 -13.08
N ALA A 36 -29.80 4.92 -14.17
CA ALA A 36 -28.45 5.06 -14.70
C ALA A 36 -27.69 6.15 -13.92
N PRO A 37 -26.39 5.95 -13.59
CA PRO A 37 -25.55 7.06 -13.15
C PRO A 37 -25.59 8.17 -14.21
N GLN A 38 -25.30 9.43 -13.86
CA GLN A 38 -25.15 10.55 -14.82
C GLN A 38 -23.92 10.35 -15.73
N CYS A 39 -23.85 9.22 -16.43
CA CYS A 39 -22.71 8.70 -17.15
C CYS A 39 -22.29 9.65 -18.27
N VAL A 40 -23.24 10.27 -18.96
CA VAL A 40 -22.97 11.27 -20.01
C VAL A 40 -22.32 12.50 -19.40
N ALA A 41 -22.92 13.10 -18.37
CA ALA A 41 -22.35 14.27 -17.69
C ALA A 41 -20.95 13.98 -17.10
N TRP A 42 -20.73 12.78 -16.57
CA TRP A 42 -19.42 12.36 -16.07
C TRP A 42 -18.42 12.14 -17.20
N ALA A 43 -18.85 11.52 -18.31
CA ALA A 43 -18.02 11.35 -19.49
C ALA A 43 -17.58 12.72 -20.06
N GLU A 44 -18.51 13.67 -20.17
CA GLU A 44 -18.25 15.05 -20.61
C GLU A 44 -17.36 15.82 -19.64
N ALA A 45 -17.49 15.55 -18.33
CA ALA A 45 -16.59 16.08 -17.33
C ALA A 45 -15.17 15.49 -17.44
N GLY A 46 -14.95 14.45 -18.24
CA GLY A 46 -13.67 13.79 -18.45
C GLY A 46 -13.41 12.56 -17.58
N GLU A 47 -14.46 12.01 -16.96
CA GLU A 47 -14.32 10.81 -16.11
C GLU A 47 -13.87 9.58 -16.88
N CYS A 48 -14.08 9.49 -18.19
CA CYS A 48 -13.60 8.34 -18.98
C CYS A 48 -12.06 8.24 -19.02
N ILE A 49 -11.36 9.37 -18.91
CA ILE A 49 -9.90 9.45 -18.83
C ILE A 49 -9.44 9.42 -17.38
N ARG A 50 -10.14 10.15 -16.53
CA ARG A 50 -9.83 10.27 -15.10
C ARG A 50 -10.10 8.95 -14.38
N ASN A 51 -11.31 8.41 -14.46
CA ASN A 51 -11.81 7.19 -13.83
C ASN A 51 -12.16 6.07 -14.84
N PRO A 52 -11.20 5.53 -15.59
CA PRO A 52 -11.51 4.57 -16.64
C PRO A 52 -12.05 3.24 -16.09
N GLN A 53 -11.57 2.78 -14.92
CA GLN A 53 -12.00 1.47 -14.39
C GLN A 53 -13.50 1.41 -14.10
N TYR A 54 -14.04 2.43 -13.43
CA TYR A 54 -15.48 2.48 -13.17
C TYR A 54 -16.25 2.88 -14.43
N MET A 55 -15.79 3.92 -15.14
CA MET A 55 -16.53 4.45 -16.27
C MET A 55 -16.67 3.43 -17.40
N PHE A 56 -15.68 2.59 -17.68
CA PHE A 56 -15.85 1.53 -18.69
C PHE A 56 -16.62 0.30 -18.18
N ALA A 57 -16.70 0.08 -16.87
CA ALA A 57 -17.47 -1.03 -16.29
C ALA A 57 -18.97 -0.69 -16.21
N GLU A 58 -19.32 0.52 -15.76
CA GLU A 58 -20.70 0.94 -15.48
C GLU A 58 -21.25 1.93 -16.53
N CYS A 59 -20.39 2.75 -17.14
CA CYS A 59 -20.76 3.85 -18.06
C CYS A 59 -20.13 3.72 -19.45
N GLY A 60 -19.76 2.49 -19.87
CA GLY A 60 -18.86 2.29 -21.01
C GLY A 60 -19.41 2.84 -22.33
N GLU A 61 -20.72 2.88 -22.49
CA GLU A 61 -21.38 3.47 -23.66
C GLU A 61 -21.19 4.98 -23.73
N ALA A 62 -21.39 5.72 -22.63
CA ALA A 62 -21.16 7.16 -22.57
C ALA A 62 -19.70 7.52 -22.87
N CYS A 63 -18.76 6.67 -22.46
CA CYS A 63 -17.36 6.86 -22.81
C CYS A 63 -17.04 6.63 -24.29
N ASN A 64 -17.83 5.80 -24.98
CA ASN A 64 -17.63 5.51 -26.40
C ASN A 64 -18.42 6.44 -27.32
N SER A 65 -19.43 7.15 -26.81
CA SER A 65 -20.26 8.07 -27.59
C SER A 65 -19.62 9.45 -27.78
N LEU A 66 -18.68 9.84 -26.91
CA LEU A 66 -17.95 11.10 -27.03
C LEU A 66 -16.85 11.05 -28.09
N VAL A 67 -16.66 12.18 -28.78
CA VAL A 67 -15.56 12.37 -29.72
C VAL A 67 -14.38 13.01 -28.99
N TYR A 68 -13.26 12.28 -28.96
CA TYR A 68 -12.00 12.76 -28.39
C TYR A 68 -11.04 13.15 -29.52
N VAL A 69 -10.41 14.32 -29.40
CA VAL A 69 -9.49 14.89 -30.38
C VAL A 69 -8.28 15.49 -29.66
N ASP A 70 -7.08 15.09 -30.07
CA ASP A 70 -5.86 15.74 -29.63
C ASP A 70 -5.69 17.08 -30.33
N ALA A 71 -5.41 18.13 -29.55
CA ALA A 71 -5.18 19.49 -30.01
C ALA A 71 -3.69 19.77 -30.29
N GLU A 72 -2.78 18.92 -29.78
CA GLU A 72 -1.32 19.08 -29.93
C GLU A 72 -0.72 17.80 -30.52
N ASP A 73 0.33 17.93 -31.34
CA ASP A 73 0.99 16.78 -31.98
C ASP A 73 1.74 15.87 -30.98
N ASP A 74 2.24 16.46 -29.88
CA ASP A 74 3.01 15.77 -28.84
C ASP A 74 2.15 15.00 -27.83
N CYS A 75 0.82 15.02 -27.96
CA CYS A 75 -0.10 14.39 -27.02
C CYS A 75 0.20 12.90 -26.77
N ASN A 76 0.60 12.16 -27.80
CA ASN A 76 1.01 10.75 -27.65
C ASN A 76 2.27 10.62 -26.77
N GLY A 77 3.26 11.49 -26.97
CA GLY A 77 4.49 11.50 -26.17
C GLY A 77 4.20 11.79 -24.70
N TRP A 78 3.40 12.82 -24.43
CA TRP A 78 2.98 13.18 -23.06
C TRP A 78 2.14 12.10 -22.39
N ALA A 79 1.21 11.48 -23.12
CA ALA A 79 0.44 10.35 -22.61
C ALA A 79 1.35 9.18 -22.22
N ASN A 80 2.34 8.84 -23.05
CA ASN A 80 3.28 7.74 -22.80
C ASN A 80 4.16 7.96 -21.55
N VAL A 81 4.49 9.20 -21.21
CA VAL A 81 5.27 9.53 -19.98
C VAL A 81 4.39 9.77 -18.74
N GLY A 82 3.09 9.52 -18.86
CA GLY A 82 2.13 9.53 -17.74
C GLY A 82 1.51 10.89 -17.44
N GLU A 83 1.54 11.85 -18.38
CA GLU A 83 0.91 13.16 -18.15
C GLU A 83 -0.60 13.09 -17.97
N CYS A 84 -1.27 12.08 -18.56
CA CYS A 84 -2.71 11.86 -18.33
C CYS A 84 -3.06 11.68 -16.84
N GLU A 85 -2.11 11.18 -16.04
CA GLU A 85 -2.27 11.01 -14.59
C GLU A 85 -1.62 12.11 -13.76
N LYS A 86 -0.56 12.77 -14.28
CA LYS A 86 0.15 13.85 -13.58
C LYS A 86 -0.52 15.21 -13.76
N ASN A 87 -0.98 15.48 -14.97
CA ASN A 87 -1.61 16.73 -15.39
C ASN A 87 -2.95 16.48 -16.10
N PRO A 88 -3.91 15.81 -15.43
CA PRO A 88 -5.16 15.35 -16.04
C PRO A 88 -6.01 16.51 -16.57
N GLY A 89 -5.95 17.70 -15.96
CA GLY A 89 -6.71 18.87 -16.40
C GLY A 89 -6.27 19.38 -17.77
N PHE A 90 -4.96 19.59 -17.95
CA PHE A 90 -4.40 19.99 -19.24
C PHE A 90 -4.60 18.89 -20.29
N MET A 91 -4.27 17.64 -19.92
CA MET A 91 -4.35 16.53 -20.86
C MET A 91 -5.80 16.24 -21.29
N PHE A 92 -6.79 16.43 -20.42
CA PHE A 92 -8.19 16.34 -20.82
C PHE A 92 -8.63 17.46 -21.77
N GLN A 93 -8.09 18.67 -21.62
CA GLN A 93 -8.46 19.80 -22.49
C GLN A 93 -7.73 19.78 -23.85
N ARG A 94 -6.51 19.23 -23.89
CA ARG A 94 -5.62 19.33 -25.05
C ARG A 94 -5.27 18.00 -25.69
N CYS A 95 -5.35 16.90 -24.97
CA CYS A 95 -4.80 15.60 -25.39
C CYS A 95 -5.71 14.43 -25.02
N ASN A 96 -7.03 14.65 -25.15
CA ASN A 96 -8.00 13.69 -24.64
C ASN A 96 -8.09 12.42 -25.49
N ALA A 97 -7.77 12.45 -26.79
CA ALA A 97 -7.77 11.25 -27.63
C ALA A 97 -6.61 10.32 -27.24
N SER A 98 -5.40 10.88 -27.10
CA SER A 98 -4.23 10.16 -26.62
C SER A 98 -4.48 9.54 -25.25
N CYS A 99 -5.00 10.32 -24.28
CA CYS A 99 -5.31 9.80 -22.95
C CYS A 99 -6.45 8.79 -22.92
N MET A 100 -7.48 8.95 -23.75
CA MET A 100 -8.58 8.00 -23.84
C MET A 100 -8.11 6.66 -24.44
N SER A 101 -7.25 6.71 -25.46
CA SER A 101 -6.62 5.52 -26.03
C SER A 101 -5.75 4.78 -25.01
N PHE A 102 -4.99 5.53 -24.20
CA PHE A 102 -4.17 5.00 -23.11
C PHE A 102 -5.04 4.33 -22.03
N ALA A 103 -6.08 5.02 -21.58
CA ALA A 103 -7.05 4.52 -20.60
C ALA A 103 -7.70 3.20 -21.06
N ARG A 104 -8.16 3.13 -22.32
CA ARG A 104 -8.79 1.93 -22.89
C ARG A 104 -7.81 0.77 -23.03
N ARG A 105 -6.57 1.03 -23.46
CA ARG A 105 -5.51 0.02 -23.55
C ARG A 105 -5.14 -0.55 -22.17
N SER A 106 -5.01 0.32 -21.17
CA SER A 106 -4.73 -0.06 -19.78
C SER A 106 -5.79 -0.99 -19.17
N LEU A 107 -7.04 -0.96 -19.66
CA LEU A 107 -8.11 -1.85 -19.21
C LEU A 107 -8.12 -3.19 -19.94
N ASN A 108 -7.87 -3.18 -21.26
CA ASN A 108 -7.98 -4.37 -22.10
C ASN A 108 -6.73 -5.26 -22.07
N ASN A 109 -5.57 -4.70 -21.73
CA ASN A 109 -4.34 -5.46 -21.57
C ASN A 109 -3.80 -5.29 -20.15
N PRO A 110 -4.03 -6.25 -19.24
CA PRO A 110 -3.45 -6.20 -17.90
C PRO A 110 -1.94 -6.43 -17.90
N VAL A 111 -1.35 -6.78 -19.05
CA VAL A 111 0.11 -6.69 -19.25
C VAL A 111 0.44 -5.21 -19.40
N HIS A 112 0.81 -4.63 -18.27
CA HIS A 112 1.33 -3.27 -18.05
C HIS A 112 1.78 -2.58 -19.33
N GLU A 113 1.10 -1.49 -19.68
CA GLU A 113 1.64 -0.53 -20.63
C GLU A 113 2.97 -0.03 -20.07
N SER A 114 4.05 -0.64 -20.59
CA SER A 114 5.36 -0.59 -19.96
C SER A 114 5.98 0.76 -20.36
N ARG A 115 6.09 1.68 -19.41
CA ARG A 115 6.65 3.02 -19.67
C ARG A 115 8.16 2.95 -19.68
N PRO A 116 8.86 3.73 -20.52
CA PRO A 116 10.32 3.79 -20.47
C PRO A 116 10.77 4.08 -19.03
N ASN A 117 11.67 3.25 -18.52
CA ASN A 117 12.21 3.42 -17.18
C ASN A 117 13.10 4.67 -17.19
N PRO A 118 12.73 5.76 -16.49
CA PRO A 118 13.49 7.01 -16.52
C PRO A 118 14.89 6.87 -15.90
N HIS A 119 15.16 5.77 -15.19
CA HIS A 119 16.44 5.47 -14.56
C HIS A 119 17.42 4.78 -15.50
N LEU A 120 16.96 4.26 -16.64
CA LEU A 120 17.76 3.57 -17.65
C LEU A 120 17.89 4.46 -18.89
N ASP A 121 18.80 5.43 -18.84
CA ASP A 121 19.21 6.18 -20.04
C ASP A 121 20.25 5.34 -20.82
N GLU A 122 20.16 5.35 -22.16
CA GLU A 122 20.75 4.36 -23.08
C GLU A 122 22.29 4.28 -23.09
N ARG A 123 23.00 5.10 -22.31
CA ARG A 123 24.47 5.27 -22.45
C ARG A 123 25.36 4.94 -21.28
N GLU A 124 24.86 4.67 -20.08
CA GLU A 124 25.72 4.25 -18.96
C GLU A 124 25.08 3.14 -18.11
N HIS A 125 25.81 2.02 -17.97
CA HIS A 125 25.49 0.98 -16.99
C HIS A 125 25.60 1.57 -15.58
N ARG A 126 24.48 2.08 -15.04
CA ARG A 126 24.39 2.65 -13.69
C ARG A 126 24.66 1.64 -12.57
N ALA A 127 25.01 0.38 -12.85
CA ALA A 127 25.67 -0.48 -11.86
C ALA A 127 26.83 0.26 -11.16
N SER A 128 27.56 1.12 -11.88
CA SER A 128 28.60 2.00 -11.31
C SER A 128 28.09 3.02 -10.28
N THR A 129 26.82 3.45 -10.34
CA THR A 129 26.19 4.40 -9.41
C THR A 129 25.55 3.68 -8.22
N PHE A 130 24.97 2.51 -8.46
CA PHE A 130 24.24 1.76 -7.43
C PHE A 130 25.17 0.91 -6.55
N LEU A 131 26.22 0.30 -7.12
CA LEU A 131 27.16 -0.53 -6.36
C LEU A 131 27.84 0.25 -5.21
N PRO A 132 28.27 1.53 -5.38
CA PRO A 132 28.74 2.36 -4.29
C PRO A 132 27.69 2.61 -3.20
N ILE A 133 26.40 2.74 -3.55
CA ILE A 133 25.32 2.89 -2.57
C ILE A 133 25.19 1.60 -1.75
N PHE A 134 25.21 0.43 -2.39
CA PHE A 134 25.20 -0.86 -1.69
C PHE A 134 26.40 -1.03 -0.77
N PHE A 135 27.60 -0.71 -1.24
CA PHE A 135 28.80 -0.75 -0.40
C PHE A 135 28.74 0.25 0.75
N ALA A 136 28.27 1.47 0.53
CA ALA A 136 28.12 2.48 1.57
C ALA A 136 27.10 2.06 2.63
N VAL A 137 25.92 1.56 2.21
CA VAL A 137 24.91 1.03 3.13
C VAL A 137 25.46 -0.17 3.90
N LEU A 138 26.13 -1.11 3.22
CA LEU A 138 26.76 -2.26 3.86
C LEU A 138 27.80 -1.82 4.91
N LEU A 139 28.68 -0.87 4.58
CA LEU A 139 29.67 -0.33 5.51
C LEU A 139 29.01 0.36 6.71
N LEU A 140 27.94 1.12 6.50
CA LEU A 140 27.17 1.74 7.58
C LEU A 140 26.48 0.70 8.48
N LEU A 141 25.91 -0.34 7.90
CA LEU A 141 25.27 -1.44 8.64
C LEU A 141 26.31 -2.23 9.44
N VAL A 142 27.45 -2.59 8.84
CA VAL A 142 28.55 -3.27 9.53
C VAL A 142 29.12 -2.38 10.63
N GLY A 143 29.33 -1.09 10.36
CA GLY A 143 29.78 -0.12 11.35
C GLY A 143 28.81 0.02 12.53
N TYR A 144 27.50 0.08 12.26
CA TYR A 144 26.47 0.09 13.30
C TYR A 144 26.49 -1.20 14.12
N LEU A 145 26.55 -2.37 13.49
CA LEU A 145 26.61 -3.66 14.19
C LEU A 145 27.89 -3.77 15.04
N LEU A 146 29.03 -3.28 14.55
CA LEU A 146 30.27 -3.22 15.30
C LEU A 146 30.14 -2.28 16.52
N LEU A 147 29.56 -1.09 16.34
CA LEU A 147 29.29 -0.16 17.44
C LEU A 147 28.34 -0.77 18.48
N MET A 148 27.30 -1.48 18.05
CA MET A 148 26.41 -2.21 18.96
C MET A 148 27.13 -3.33 19.69
N LYS A 149 28.07 -4.02 19.04
CA LYS A 149 28.88 -5.06 19.71
C LYS A 149 29.86 -4.47 20.72
N LEU A 150 30.48 -3.33 20.41
CA LEU A 150 31.47 -2.68 21.27
C LEU A 150 30.84 -1.91 22.44
N TYR A 151 29.73 -1.21 22.19
CA TYR A 151 29.08 -0.32 23.15
C TYR A 151 27.71 -0.83 23.61
N GLY A 152 27.32 -2.06 23.27
CA GLY A 152 26.00 -2.63 23.54
C GLY A 152 25.61 -2.54 25.00
N ALA A 153 26.47 -2.99 25.91
CA ALA A 153 26.19 -2.93 27.35
C ALA A 153 26.00 -1.50 27.88
N ALA A 154 26.79 -0.54 27.39
CA ALA A 154 26.64 0.86 27.77
C ALA A 154 25.37 1.48 27.18
N PHE A 155 25.00 1.09 25.96
CA PHE A 155 23.77 1.52 25.32
C PHE A 155 22.54 0.94 26.02
N GLU A 156 22.55 -0.34 26.36
CA GLU A 156 21.48 -1.02 27.10
C GLU A 156 21.29 -0.42 28.48
N ALA A 157 22.37 -0.17 29.23
CA ALA A 157 22.29 0.50 30.53
C ALA A 157 21.65 1.90 30.40
N LYS A 158 22.00 2.65 29.36
CA LYS A 158 21.40 3.97 29.11
C LYS A 158 19.94 3.87 28.66
N GLN A 159 19.59 2.84 27.89
CA GLN A 159 18.23 2.55 27.48
C GLN A 159 17.36 2.17 28.69
N GLU A 160 17.88 1.38 29.62
CA GLU A 160 17.21 1.05 30.89
C GLU A 160 16.99 2.29 31.75
N GLN A 161 18.00 3.16 31.89
CA GLN A 161 17.86 4.44 32.60
C GLN A 161 16.76 5.33 31.98
N LEU A 162 16.69 5.40 30.65
CA LEU A 162 15.63 6.12 29.93
C LEU A 162 14.26 5.49 30.18
N LEU A 163 14.16 4.17 30.11
CA LEU A 163 12.91 3.44 30.39
C LEU A 163 12.43 3.67 31.82
N GLU A 164 13.32 3.65 32.81
CA GLU A 164 13.00 4.02 34.18
C GLU A 164 12.54 5.47 34.31
N ALA A 165 13.22 6.41 33.63
CA ALA A 165 12.84 7.82 33.64
C ALA A 165 11.45 8.04 33.03
N VAL A 166 11.13 7.32 31.95
CA VAL A 166 9.80 7.30 31.34
C VAL A 166 8.78 6.68 32.30
N ALA A 167 9.10 5.57 32.96
CA ALA A 167 8.22 4.94 33.95
C ALA A 167 7.92 5.86 35.13
N ARG A 168 8.94 6.56 35.66
CA ARG A 168 8.79 7.60 36.69
C ARG A 168 7.90 8.74 36.21
N SER A 169 8.08 9.19 34.97
CA SER A 169 7.26 10.26 34.37
C SER A 169 5.80 9.83 34.17
N LYS A 170 5.59 8.58 33.76
CA LYS A 170 4.28 7.94 33.62
C LYS A 170 3.55 7.88 34.96
N LEU A 171 4.23 7.49 36.04
CA LEU A 171 3.68 7.50 37.40
C LEU A 171 3.34 8.92 37.88
N LYS A 172 4.17 9.92 37.59
CA LYS A 172 3.88 11.33 37.90
C LYS A 172 2.63 11.81 37.16
N LEU A 173 2.49 11.48 35.88
CA LEU A 173 1.34 11.86 35.06
C LEU A 173 0.06 11.19 35.55
N GLN A 174 0.13 9.90 35.92
CA GLN A 174 -0.97 9.15 36.50
C GLN A 174 -1.46 9.76 37.84
N ARG A 175 -0.52 10.16 38.72
CA ARG A 175 -0.87 10.86 39.97
C ARG A 175 -1.50 12.23 39.72
N LYS A 176 -1.05 12.96 38.69
CA LYS A 176 -1.56 14.29 38.35
C LYS A 176 -2.93 14.25 37.67
N TYR A 177 -3.19 13.22 36.87
CA TYR A 177 -4.42 13.08 36.09
C TYR A 177 -4.99 11.65 36.20
N PRO A 178 -5.63 11.30 37.32
CA PRO A 178 -6.15 9.94 37.55
C PRO A 178 -7.22 9.52 36.53
N ARG A 179 -7.98 10.47 35.95
CA ARG A 179 -8.92 10.18 34.85
C ARG A 179 -8.26 9.60 33.59
N PHE A 180 -6.98 9.90 33.36
CA PHE A 180 -6.23 9.41 32.19
C PHE A 180 -5.38 8.18 32.51
N GLU A 181 -5.48 7.62 33.73
CA GLU A 181 -4.80 6.39 34.13
C GLU A 181 -4.89 5.25 33.10
N PRO A 182 -6.06 4.87 32.54
CA PRO A 182 -6.14 3.79 31.56
C PRO A 182 -5.35 4.10 30.27
N PHE A 183 -5.32 5.35 29.83
CA PHE A 183 -4.56 5.78 28.66
C PHE A 183 -3.04 5.76 28.91
N VAL A 184 -2.64 6.31 30.06
CA VAL A 184 -1.24 6.41 30.47
C VAL A 184 -0.65 5.02 30.69
N GLN A 185 -1.37 4.12 31.38
CA GLN A 185 -0.99 2.71 31.54
C GLN A 185 -0.90 1.99 30.18
N GLY A 186 -1.77 2.35 29.23
CA GLY A 186 -1.81 1.83 27.87
C GLY A 186 -0.58 2.13 27.01
N LEU A 187 0.24 3.13 27.31
CA LEU A 187 1.47 3.42 26.55
C LEU A 187 2.57 2.40 26.86
N SER A 188 2.79 1.45 25.95
CA SER A 188 3.86 0.45 25.99
C SER A 188 4.36 0.14 24.58
N ALA A 189 5.58 -0.39 24.42
CA ALA A 189 6.09 -0.79 23.11
C ALA A 189 5.17 -1.79 22.38
N SER A 190 4.53 -2.71 23.11
CA SER A 190 3.51 -3.60 22.52
C SER A 190 2.29 -2.84 22.02
N SER A 191 1.87 -1.84 22.78
CA SER A 191 0.72 -1.02 22.44
C SER A 191 0.97 -0.21 21.19
N ILE A 192 2.19 0.31 21.05
CA ILE A 192 2.63 1.06 19.86
C ILE A 192 2.68 0.11 18.67
N GLY A 193 3.33 -1.05 18.79
CA GLY A 193 3.38 -2.05 17.72
C GLY A 193 1.99 -2.54 17.29
N SER A 194 1.11 -2.84 18.25
CA SER A 194 -0.29 -3.19 17.96
C SER A 194 -1.06 -2.04 17.32
N ALA A 195 -0.83 -0.79 17.77
CA ALA A 195 -1.49 0.37 17.18
C ALA A 195 -1.06 0.60 15.73
N MET A 196 0.23 0.45 15.44
CA MET A 196 0.77 0.51 14.07
C MET A 196 0.11 -0.53 13.16
N ILE A 197 -0.09 -1.77 13.65
CA ILE A 197 -0.82 -2.80 12.91
C ILE A 197 -2.30 -2.43 12.75
N CYS A 198 -2.96 -1.92 13.81
CA CYS A 198 -4.37 -1.53 13.76
C CYS A 198 -4.63 -0.41 12.75
N LEU A 199 -3.68 0.52 12.54
CA LEU A 199 -3.81 1.59 11.55
C LEU A 199 -4.03 1.06 10.13
N TYR A 200 -3.42 -0.07 9.76
CA TYR A 200 -3.65 -0.71 8.46
C TYR A 200 -5.12 -1.11 8.30
N TYR A 201 -5.70 -1.82 9.26
CA TYR A 201 -7.09 -2.29 9.14
C TYR A 201 -8.10 -1.15 9.19
N ILE A 202 -7.84 -0.13 10.00
CA ILE A 202 -8.66 1.08 10.02
C ILE A 202 -8.61 1.75 8.64
N ASN A 203 -7.43 1.82 8.02
CA ASN A 203 -7.29 2.32 6.67
C ASN A 203 -8.08 1.50 5.64
N GLU A 204 -8.01 0.18 5.66
CA GLU A 204 -8.75 -0.67 4.72
C GLU A 204 -10.26 -0.44 4.84
N GLY A 205 -10.80 -0.44 6.07
CA GLY A 205 -12.23 -0.17 6.27
C GLY A 205 -12.64 1.25 5.85
N LEU A 206 -11.81 2.25 6.12
CA LEU A 206 -12.05 3.62 5.65
C LEU A 206 -12.00 3.71 4.12
N THR A 207 -11.10 2.98 3.47
CA THR A 207 -11.01 2.91 2.01
C THR A 207 -12.30 2.36 1.43
N VAL A 208 -12.82 1.23 1.98
CA VAL A 208 -14.11 0.67 1.56
C VAL A 208 -15.25 1.67 1.74
N MET A 209 -15.31 2.39 2.86
CA MET A 209 -16.35 3.40 3.08
C MET A 209 -16.26 4.59 2.11
N GLN A 210 -15.05 4.92 1.66
CA GLN A 210 -14.80 6.03 0.72
C GLN A 210 -15.07 5.66 -0.73
N THR A 211 -14.76 4.43 -1.13
CA THR A 211 -14.81 4.00 -2.54
C THR A 211 -16.07 3.24 -2.92
N ASN A 212 -16.92 2.88 -1.94
CA ASN A 212 -18.18 2.17 -2.20
C ASN A 212 -19.35 3.18 -2.32
N PRO A 213 -20.10 3.19 -3.44
CA PRO A 213 -21.18 4.17 -3.67
C PRO A 213 -22.31 4.14 -2.65
N LEU A 214 -22.61 2.96 -2.09
CA LEU A 214 -23.63 2.83 -1.05
C LEU A 214 -23.21 3.49 0.26
N PHE A 215 -21.93 3.38 0.64
CA PHE A 215 -21.42 3.99 1.87
C PHE A 215 -21.10 5.47 1.69
N ALA A 216 -20.54 5.83 0.54
CA ALA A 216 -20.22 7.21 0.21
C ALA A 216 -21.47 8.09 0.24
N SER A 217 -22.59 7.66 -0.35
CA SER A 217 -23.87 8.39 -0.31
C SER A 217 -24.40 8.60 1.12
N LEU A 218 -24.22 7.63 2.02
CA LEU A 218 -24.58 7.76 3.45
C LEU A 218 -23.66 8.70 4.24
N LEU A 219 -22.41 8.87 3.79
CA LEU A 219 -21.37 9.60 4.50
C LEU A 219 -20.94 10.91 3.82
N GLN A 220 -21.68 11.39 2.82
CA GLN A 220 -21.38 12.63 2.08
C GLN A 220 -21.21 13.86 2.98
N PHE A 221 -21.82 13.86 4.17
CA PHE A 221 -21.67 14.94 5.15
C PHE A 221 -20.29 14.93 5.84
N PHE A 222 -19.68 13.75 6.01
CA PHE A 222 -18.42 13.58 6.72
C PHE A 222 -17.21 13.52 5.80
N PHE A 223 -17.40 13.08 4.56
CA PHE A 223 -16.34 12.95 3.57
C PHE A 223 -16.75 13.65 2.28
N GLN A 224 -15.84 14.45 1.74
CA GLN A 224 -15.95 14.96 0.37
C GLN A 224 -15.75 13.75 -0.56
N THR A 225 -16.85 13.18 -1.05
CA THR A 225 -16.84 11.97 -1.87
C THR A 225 -16.53 12.35 -3.31
N ASP A 226 -15.25 12.33 -3.66
CA ASP A 226 -14.79 12.77 -4.99
C ASP A 226 -14.96 11.69 -6.09
N GLY A 227 -15.95 10.80 -5.93
CA GLY A 227 -16.42 9.89 -7.01
C GLY A 227 -15.48 8.74 -7.40
N VAL A 228 -14.52 8.36 -6.55
CA VAL A 228 -13.58 7.26 -6.84
C VAL A 228 -14.20 5.92 -6.50
N TRP A 229 -14.93 5.36 -7.44
CA TRP A 229 -15.58 4.06 -7.29
C TRP A 229 -14.62 2.93 -7.66
N GLN A 230 -14.39 2.01 -6.72
CA GLN A 230 -13.66 0.77 -6.98
C GLN A 230 -14.64 -0.38 -7.23
N GLN A 231 -14.17 -1.48 -7.82
CA GLN A 231 -14.96 -2.71 -7.88
C GLN A 231 -15.08 -3.31 -6.47
N HIS A 232 -16.30 -3.36 -5.96
CA HIS A 232 -16.62 -3.84 -4.63
C HIS A 232 -17.22 -5.24 -4.67
N ILE A 233 -16.69 -6.13 -3.84
CA ILE A 233 -17.24 -7.47 -3.62
C ILE A 233 -17.80 -7.50 -2.21
N VAL A 234 -19.12 -7.60 -2.09
CA VAL A 234 -19.86 -7.42 -0.82
C VAL A 234 -19.24 -8.20 0.35
N TRP A 235 -18.90 -9.47 0.15
CA TRP A 235 -18.36 -10.29 1.24
C TRP A 235 -16.93 -9.90 1.64
N VAL A 236 -16.15 -9.31 0.73
CA VAL A 236 -14.80 -8.75 1.01
C VAL A 236 -14.92 -7.42 1.72
N ASP A 237 -15.86 -6.57 1.32
CA ASP A 237 -16.14 -5.32 2.02
C ASP A 237 -16.56 -5.58 3.48
N VAL A 238 -17.37 -6.62 3.70
CA VAL A 238 -17.78 -7.04 5.05
C VAL A 238 -16.58 -7.45 5.91
N THR A 239 -15.59 -8.18 5.35
CA THR A 239 -14.40 -8.57 6.12
C THR A 239 -13.52 -7.37 6.45
N ASN A 240 -13.29 -6.48 5.48
CA ASN A 240 -12.49 -5.26 5.69
C ASN A 240 -13.12 -4.34 6.74
N ILE A 241 -14.44 -4.13 6.69
CA ILE A 241 -15.17 -3.34 7.69
C ILE A 241 -15.12 -4.02 9.07
N ALA A 242 -15.28 -5.35 9.13
CA ALA A 242 -15.16 -6.10 10.38
C ALA A 242 -13.74 -6.02 10.97
N GLY A 243 -12.71 -6.09 10.11
CA GLY A 243 -11.31 -5.89 10.47
C GLY A 243 -11.06 -4.50 11.06
N ALA A 244 -11.59 -3.44 10.43
CA ALA A 244 -11.50 -2.07 10.91
C ALA A 244 -12.21 -1.86 12.27
N ALA A 245 -13.41 -2.42 12.43
CA ALA A 245 -14.15 -2.39 13.69
C ALA A 245 -13.36 -3.13 14.79
N ALA A 246 -12.82 -4.31 14.49
CA ALA A 246 -12.00 -5.08 15.41
C ALA A 246 -10.71 -4.33 15.79
N ALA A 247 -10.02 -3.70 14.85
CA ALA A 247 -8.83 -2.89 15.10
C ALA A 247 -9.14 -1.70 16.01
N THR A 248 -10.27 -1.01 15.77
CA THR A 248 -10.73 0.09 16.62
C THR A 248 -11.02 -0.38 18.05
N LEU A 249 -11.73 -1.50 18.21
CA LEU A 249 -11.97 -2.11 19.53
C LEU A 249 -10.66 -2.57 20.20
N CYS A 250 -9.69 -3.06 19.43
CA CYS A 250 -8.38 -3.46 19.93
C CYS A 250 -7.58 -2.26 20.48
N LEU A 251 -7.62 -1.11 19.77
CA LEU A 251 -7.05 0.16 20.25
C LEU A 251 -7.72 0.63 21.54
N LEU A 252 -9.04 0.50 21.63
CA LEU A 252 -9.83 0.79 22.83
C LEU A 252 -9.67 -0.26 23.94
N ARG A 253 -8.85 -1.31 23.73
CA ARG A 253 -8.61 -2.42 24.68
C ARG A 253 -9.83 -3.24 25.03
N ILE A 254 -10.85 -3.24 24.18
CA ILE A 254 -12.05 -4.04 24.36
C ILE A 254 -11.80 -5.43 23.75
N LYS A 255 -11.67 -6.45 24.60
CA LYS A 255 -11.44 -7.87 24.19
C LYS A 255 -10.36 -8.03 23.09
N PRO A 256 -9.13 -7.54 23.29
CA PRO A 256 -8.11 -7.44 22.24
C PRO A 256 -7.77 -8.77 21.57
N ARG A 257 -7.91 -9.90 22.28
CA ARG A 257 -7.71 -11.24 21.71
C ARG A 257 -8.70 -11.57 20.60
N VAL A 258 -10.00 -11.37 20.88
CA VAL A 258 -11.06 -11.63 19.90
C VAL A 258 -10.88 -10.72 18.69
N CYS A 259 -10.61 -9.44 18.94
CA CYS A 259 -10.32 -8.47 17.88
C CYS A 259 -9.16 -8.91 16.98
N THR A 260 -8.07 -9.41 17.59
CA THR A 260 -6.89 -9.85 16.83
C THR A 260 -7.20 -11.08 15.97
N TYR A 261 -8.05 -12.00 16.44
CA TYR A 261 -8.49 -13.13 15.62
C TYR A 261 -9.39 -12.71 14.46
N VAL A 262 -10.25 -11.71 14.65
CA VAL A 262 -11.05 -11.14 13.56
C VAL A 262 -10.14 -10.50 12.50
N MET A 263 -9.15 -9.71 12.93
CA MET A 263 -8.14 -9.11 12.04
C MET A 263 -7.33 -10.19 11.28
N MET A 264 -6.99 -11.30 11.95
CA MET A 264 -6.34 -12.44 11.28
C MET A 264 -7.25 -13.07 10.22
N GLY A 265 -8.54 -13.22 10.51
CA GLY A 265 -9.52 -13.75 9.55
C GLY A 265 -9.63 -12.89 8.29
N ASP A 266 -9.68 -11.57 8.46
CA ASP A 266 -9.66 -10.60 7.36
C ASP A 266 -8.43 -10.76 6.46
N THR A 267 -7.22 -10.81 7.05
CA THR A 267 -5.99 -10.98 6.27
C THR A 267 -5.89 -12.35 5.60
N LEU A 268 -6.45 -13.40 6.20
CA LEU A 268 -6.51 -14.73 5.59
C LEU A 268 -7.42 -14.74 4.36
N VAL A 269 -8.56 -14.05 4.41
CA VAL A 269 -9.46 -13.85 3.26
C VAL A 269 -8.73 -13.15 2.13
N ASP A 270 -8.08 -12.03 2.44
CA ASP A 270 -7.28 -11.26 1.48
C ASP A 270 -6.18 -12.10 0.84
N SER A 271 -5.44 -12.86 1.66
CA SER A 271 -4.36 -13.73 1.19
C SER A 271 -4.88 -14.87 0.33
N TYR A 272 -6.04 -15.44 0.66
CA TYR A 272 -6.69 -16.50 -0.13
C TYR A 272 -7.11 -15.98 -1.50
N LEU A 273 -7.81 -14.85 -1.57
CA LEU A 273 -8.24 -14.25 -2.83
C LEU A 273 -7.06 -13.94 -3.74
N LEU A 274 -5.97 -13.50 -3.12
CA LEU A 274 -4.77 -13.17 -3.84
C LEU A 274 -4.10 -14.40 -4.43
N LEU A 275 -3.89 -15.44 -3.62
CA LEU A 275 -3.34 -16.71 -4.08
C LEU A 275 -4.22 -17.33 -5.17
N TRP A 276 -5.54 -17.24 -5.03
CA TRP A 276 -6.49 -17.70 -6.04
C TRP A 276 -6.33 -16.95 -7.35
N ARG A 277 -6.21 -15.62 -7.32
CA ARG A 277 -6.00 -14.79 -8.52
C ARG A 277 -4.69 -15.15 -9.23
N ILE A 278 -3.60 -15.31 -8.47
CA ILE A 278 -2.29 -15.70 -8.99
C ILE A 278 -2.37 -17.10 -9.62
N ALA A 279 -2.95 -18.06 -8.91
CA ALA A 279 -3.12 -19.43 -9.39
C ALA A 279 -3.99 -19.49 -10.66
N TYR A 280 -5.09 -18.76 -10.70
CA TYR A 280 -5.97 -18.69 -11.86
C TYR A 280 -5.27 -18.11 -13.09
N GLN A 281 -4.49 -17.03 -12.94
CA GLN A 281 -3.72 -16.47 -14.05
C GLN A 281 -2.65 -17.44 -14.55
N TRP A 282 -1.93 -18.08 -13.64
CA TRP A 282 -0.90 -19.05 -13.97
C TRP A 282 -1.47 -20.29 -14.70
N LEU A 283 -2.57 -20.85 -14.20
CA LEU A 283 -3.25 -22.01 -14.81
C LEU A 283 -3.80 -21.72 -16.22
N ASN A 284 -4.16 -20.45 -16.50
CA ASN A 284 -4.63 -20.02 -17.81
C ASN A 284 -3.51 -19.51 -18.73
N GLY A 285 -2.24 -19.81 -18.41
CA GLY A 285 -1.09 -19.50 -19.27
C GLY A 285 -0.72 -18.01 -19.32
N ARG A 286 -1.21 -17.18 -18.39
CA ARG A 286 -0.91 -15.73 -18.33
C ARG A 286 0.36 -15.39 -17.55
N GLY A 287 1.14 -16.40 -17.16
CA GLY A 287 2.36 -16.23 -16.35
C GLY A 287 2.07 -16.04 -14.86
N LEU A 288 3.15 -16.02 -14.04
CA LEU A 288 3.08 -15.73 -12.61
C LEU A 288 3.34 -14.24 -12.39
N TYR A 289 2.29 -13.46 -12.13
CA TYR A 289 2.42 -12.05 -11.80
C TYR A 289 2.22 -11.85 -10.30
N VAL A 290 3.28 -11.39 -9.62
CA VAL A 290 3.24 -10.91 -8.24
C VAL A 290 3.63 -9.44 -8.29
N ASN A 291 3.07 -8.61 -7.41
CA ASN A 291 3.47 -7.21 -7.26
C ASN A 291 3.92 -6.92 -5.83
N GLU A 292 4.53 -5.76 -5.60
CA GLU A 292 4.99 -5.37 -4.26
C GLU A 292 3.86 -5.36 -3.22
N LEU A 293 2.70 -4.82 -3.56
CA LEU A 293 1.55 -4.74 -2.67
C LEU A 293 1.06 -6.13 -2.23
N MET A 294 1.13 -7.12 -3.12
CA MET A 294 0.82 -8.52 -2.85
C MET A 294 1.78 -9.11 -1.82
N ALA A 295 3.09 -8.87 -1.98
CA ALA A 295 4.09 -9.31 -1.01
C ALA A 295 3.89 -8.63 0.36
N LYS A 296 3.51 -7.34 0.37
CA LYS A 296 3.13 -6.61 1.59
C LYS A 296 1.96 -7.25 2.31
N LYS A 297 0.92 -7.70 1.60
CA LYS A 297 -0.22 -8.40 2.22
C LYS A 297 0.18 -9.70 2.94
N PHE A 298 1.13 -10.48 2.41
CA PHE A 298 1.64 -11.67 3.12
C PHE A 298 2.40 -11.33 4.40
N SER A 299 3.14 -10.22 4.42
CA SER A 299 3.85 -9.78 5.62
C SER A 299 2.92 -9.43 6.78
N LEU A 300 1.70 -8.96 6.48
CA LEU A 300 0.70 -8.63 7.49
C LEU A 300 0.19 -9.86 8.25
N LEU A 301 0.08 -11.03 7.60
CA LEU A 301 -0.19 -12.30 8.30
C LEU A 301 0.87 -12.56 9.37
N GLY A 302 2.14 -12.31 9.06
CA GLY A 302 3.24 -12.41 10.00
C GLY A 302 3.11 -11.41 11.15
N CYS A 303 2.76 -10.16 10.86
CA CYS A 303 2.59 -9.10 11.87
C CYS A 303 1.45 -9.39 12.85
N VAL A 304 0.30 -9.83 12.35
CA VAL A 304 -0.86 -10.19 13.16
C VAL A 304 -0.57 -11.47 13.95
N GLY A 305 0.16 -12.41 13.34
CA GLY A 305 0.70 -13.59 14.02
C GLY A 305 1.58 -13.21 15.23
N MET A 306 2.46 -12.23 15.08
CA MET A 306 3.25 -11.68 16.19
C MET A 306 2.37 -11.02 17.25
N MET A 307 1.31 -10.32 16.84
CA MET A 307 0.34 -9.74 17.76
C MET A 307 -0.37 -10.82 18.59
N ILE A 308 -0.81 -11.93 17.98
CA ILE A 308 -1.35 -13.09 18.71
C ILE A 308 -0.29 -13.67 19.64
N ALA A 309 0.94 -13.87 19.15
CA ALA A 309 2.05 -14.42 19.93
C ALA A 309 2.32 -13.59 21.20
N THR A 310 2.35 -12.25 21.10
CA THR A 310 2.53 -11.38 22.28
C THR A 310 1.41 -11.53 23.31
N GLN A 311 0.16 -11.68 22.86
CA GLN A 311 -0.99 -11.82 23.74
C GLN A 311 -1.04 -13.19 24.42
N VAL A 312 -0.67 -14.25 23.70
CA VAL A 312 -0.55 -15.61 24.25
C VAL A 312 0.58 -15.68 25.27
N GLN A 313 1.75 -15.09 24.97
CA GLN A 313 2.87 -15.04 25.91
C GLN A 313 2.51 -14.26 27.18
N ALA A 314 1.81 -13.13 27.05
CA ALA A 314 1.33 -12.36 28.19
C ALA A 314 0.37 -13.18 29.07
N GLN A 315 -0.52 -13.97 28.46
CA GLN A 315 -1.41 -14.87 29.19
C GLN A 315 -0.64 -15.94 29.96
N GLN A 316 0.30 -16.61 29.31
CA GLN A 316 1.11 -17.67 29.93
C GLN A 316 1.83 -17.14 31.18
N ARG A 317 2.40 -15.93 31.09
CA ARG A 317 3.06 -15.27 32.24
C ARG A 317 2.09 -14.96 33.39
N THR A 318 0.82 -14.68 33.12
CA THR A 318 -0.18 -14.45 34.17
C THR A 318 -0.73 -15.74 34.78
N SER A 319 -0.72 -16.86 34.04
CA SER A 319 -1.21 -18.16 34.52
C SER A 319 -0.15 -18.98 35.25
N SER A 320 1.13 -18.78 34.93
CA SER A 320 2.24 -19.36 35.67
C SER A 320 2.37 -18.65 37.03
N PHE A 321 2.23 -19.39 38.13
CA PHE A 321 2.13 -18.89 39.51
C PHE A 321 3.16 -17.79 39.90
N PRO A 322 2.79 -16.79 40.73
CA PRO A 322 3.68 -15.69 41.14
C PRO A 322 4.86 -16.05 42.06
N GLY A 323 5.02 -17.33 42.45
CA GLY A 323 5.87 -17.72 43.60
C GLY A 323 7.07 -18.62 43.31
N LEU A 324 7.24 -19.16 42.10
CA LEU A 324 8.36 -20.06 41.78
C LEU A 324 9.31 -19.38 40.79
N LEU A 325 10.13 -18.49 41.34
CA LEU A 325 11.06 -17.60 40.64
C LEU A 325 12.38 -18.31 40.24
N LEU A 326 12.33 -19.58 39.83
CA LEU A 326 13.51 -20.34 39.40
C LEU A 326 13.15 -21.35 38.30
N GLU A 327 12.69 -20.86 37.17
CA GLU A 327 13.04 -21.45 35.88
C GLU A 327 12.69 -20.42 34.80
N ALA A 328 13.72 -19.93 34.11
CA ALA A 328 13.55 -19.14 32.91
C ALA A 328 12.77 -20.00 31.91
N SER A 329 11.44 -19.85 31.89
CA SER A 329 10.57 -20.69 31.08
C SER A 329 10.96 -20.52 29.62
N SER A 330 11.68 -21.53 29.11
CA SER A 330 11.99 -21.62 27.69
C SER A 330 10.67 -21.45 26.94
N LEU A 331 10.64 -20.54 25.97
CA LEU A 331 9.44 -20.22 25.24
C LEU A 331 8.80 -21.52 24.72
N SER A 332 7.47 -21.68 24.85
CA SER A 332 6.78 -22.88 24.37
C SER A 332 7.20 -23.19 22.94
N GLU A 333 7.46 -24.45 22.61
CA GLU A 333 7.88 -24.85 21.26
C GLU A 333 6.89 -24.36 20.21
N ARG A 334 5.58 -24.48 20.49
CA ARG A 334 4.51 -23.98 19.63
C ARG A 334 4.62 -22.47 19.38
N LEU A 335 4.94 -21.70 20.40
CA LEU A 335 5.14 -20.25 20.29
C LEU A 335 6.41 -19.94 19.49
N SER A 336 7.47 -20.73 19.67
CA SER A 336 8.71 -20.58 18.91
C SER A 336 8.54 -20.90 17.42
N VAL A 337 7.78 -21.94 17.09
CA VAL A 337 7.43 -22.26 15.69
C VAL A 337 6.56 -21.15 15.08
N ALA A 338 5.57 -20.65 15.83
CA ALA A 338 4.72 -19.55 15.36
C ALA A 338 5.53 -18.27 15.07
N MET A 339 6.52 -17.95 15.91
CA MET A 339 7.41 -16.82 15.67
C MET A 339 8.35 -17.04 14.49
N LEU A 340 8.86 -18.26 14.28
CA LEU A 340 9.63 -18.58 13.09
C LEU A 340 8.78 -18.33 11.83
N PHE A 341 7.56 -18.88 11.81
CA PHE A 341 6.65 -18.70 10.69
C PHE A 341 6.30 -17.23 10.43
N GLY A 342 5.96 -16.47 11.47
CA GLY A 342 5.66 -15.05 11.32
C GLY A 342 6.86 -14.23 10.84
N ARG A 343 8.09 -14.62 11.23
CA ARG A 343 9.31 -13.99 10.71
C ARG A 343 9.55 -14.32 9.23
N LEU A 344 9.35 -15.57 8.83
CA LEU A 344 9.46 -15.97 7.42
C LEU A 344 8.43 -15.24 6.56
N LEU A 345 7.19 -15.11 7.03
CA LEU A 345 6.14 -14.34 6.34
C LEU A 345 6.51 -12.85 6.19
N ILE A 346 7.05 -12.22 7.25
CA ILE A 346 7.54 -10.84 7.16
C ILE A 346 8.73 -10.76 6.19
N ALA A 347 9.63 -11.74 6.20
CA ALA A 347 10.81 -11.75 5.34
C ALA A 347 10.48 -11.89 3.84
N VAL A 348 9.33 -12.48 3.48
CA VAL A 348 8.84 -12.50 2.09
C VAL A 348 8.78 -11.09 1.51
N LEU A 349 8.34 -10.10 2.30
CA LEU A 349 8.31 -8.70 1.86
C LEU A 349 9.71 -8.22 1.50
N PHE A 350 10.67 -8.32 2.43
CA PHE A 350 12.02 -7.80 2.24
C PHE A 350 12.77 -8.49 1.11
N LEU A 351 12.58 -9.80 0.95
CA LEU A 351 13.17 -10.55 -0.16
C LEU A 351 12.53 -10.16 -1.49
N TYR A 352 11.20 -10.06 -1.53
CA TYR A 352 10.50 -9.70 -2.75
C TYR A 352 10.86 -8.28 -3.18
N VAL A 353 10.69 -7.30 -2.30
CA VAL A 353 11.00 -5.89 -2.58
C VAL A 353 12.50 -5.72 -2.86
N GLY A 354 13.35 -6.34 -2.06
CA GLY A 354 14.79 -6.27 -2.20
C GLY A 354 15.32 -6.88 -3.51
N LEU A 355 14.73 -7.97 -4.00
CA LEU A 355 15.19 -8.63 -5.23
C LEU A 355 14.44 -8.16 -6.47
N HIS A 356 13.11 -8.18 -6.45
CA HIS A 356 12.25 -7.89 -7.60
C HIS A 356 12.26 -6.41 -7.96
N GLU A 357 11.97 -5.53 -7.01
CA GLU A 357 11.90 -4.09 -7.30
C GLU A 357 13.27 -3.50 -7.59
N LEU A 358 14.31 -3.99 -6.93
CA LEU A 358 15.67 -3.60 -7.24
C LEU A 358 16.10 -4.09 -8.63
N HIS A 359 15.75 -5.33 -9.01
CA HIS A 359 16.00 -5.84 -10.36
C HIS A 359 15.31 -4.97 -11.40
N ARG A 360 14.03 -4.63 -11.19
CA ARG A 360 13.28 -3.73 -12.06
C ARG A 360 13.98 -2.39 -12.23
N LEU A 361 14.36 -1.74 -11.12
CA LEU A 361 15.03 -0.43 -11.16
C LEU A 361 16.39 -0.47 -11.89
N LEU A 362 17.12 -1.58 -11.78
CA LEU A 362 18.48 -1.71 -12.31
C LEU A 362 18.58 -2.25 -13.74
N PHE A 363 17.63 -3.08 -14.16
CA PHE A 363 17.77 -3.88 -15.38
C PHE A 363 16.56 -3.82 -16.31
N GLU A 364 15.37 -3.46 -15.83
CA GLU A 364 14.17 -3.48 -16.67
C GLU A 364 13.96 -2.15 -17.39
N PRO A 365 14.06 -2.11 -18.74
CA PRO A 365 13.96 -0.88 -19.53
C PRO A 365 12.58 -0.25 -19.47
N PHE A 366 11.60 -0.97 -18.93
CA PHE A 366 10.25 -0.46 -18.76
C PHE A 366 9.73 -0.70 -17.36
N THR A 367 8.86 0.20 -16.89
CA THR A 367 8.25 0.15 -15.55
C THR A 367 6.74 0.34 -15.65
N PRO A 368 5.96 -0.36 -14.81
CA PRO A 368 4.52 -0.12 -14.71
C PRO A 368 4.17 1.13 -13.87
N TYR A 369 5.13 1.66 -13.13
CA TYR A 369 4.89 2.74 -12.17
C TYR A 369 4.98 4.11 -12.82
N LEU A 370 4.35 5.08 -12.16
CA LEU A 370 4.46 6.49 -12.53
C LEU A 370 5.88 7.01 -12.23
N PRO A 371 6.47 7.83 -13.12
CA PRO A 371 7.76 8.45 -12.83
C PRO A 371 7.63 9.43 -11.66
N GLY A 372 8.53 9.34 -10.69
CA GLY A 372 8.54 10.16 -9.47
C GLY A 372 7.72 9.59 -8.31
N ASP A 373 7.33 8.31 -8.40
CA ASP A 373 6.65 7.60 -7.32
C ASP A 373 7.65 7.02 -6.29
N GLY A 374 7.19 6.65 -5.09
CA GLY A 374 8.01 6.05 -4.04
C GLY A 374 8.71 4.74 -4.44
N HIS A 375 8.22 4.09 -5.50
CA HIS A 375 8.84 2.94 -6.15
C HIS A 375 10.21 3.24 -6.78
N ASP A 376 10.52 4.51 -7.06
CA ASP A 376 11.80 4.94 -7.65
C ASP A 376 12.92 5.10 -6.61
N VAL A 377 12.59 5.09 -5.32
CA VAL A 377 13.55 5.33 -4.24
C VAL A 377 14.31 4.04 -3.91
N VAL A 378 15.61 4.01 -4.15
CA VAL A 378 16.48 2.80 -4.11
C VAL A 378 16.89 2.38 -2.69
N TRP A 379 17.25 3.35 -1.85
CA TRP A 379 17.91 3.07 -0.56
C TRP A 379 17.11 2.15 0.39
N PRO A 380 15.76 2.23 0.50
CA PRO A 380 15.00 1.33 1.37
C PRO A 380 15.13 -0.12 0.92
N LYS A 381 15.00 -0.36 -0.40
CA LYS A 381 15.07 -1.70 -1.01
C LYS A 381 16.45 -2.33 -0.78
N ALA A 382 17.51 -1.54 -0.86
CA ALA A 382 18.87 -1.99 -0.55
C ALA A 382 19.04 -2.38 0.92
N VAL A 383 18.55 -1.55 1.85
CA VAL A 383 18.62 -1.83 3.30
C VAL A 383 17.82 -3.08 3.65
N GLU A 384 16.60 -3.21 3.12
CA GLU A 384 15.72 -4.36 3.33
C GLU A 384 16.36 -5.66 2.81
N LEU A 385 16.95 -5.64 1.61
CA LEU A 385 17.64 -6.79 1.06
C LEU A 385 18.83 -7.22 1.93
N LEU A 386 19.69 -6.27 2.31
CA LEU A 386 20.88 -6.55 3.12
C LEU A 386 20.53 -7.10 4.51
N LEU A 387 19.44 -6.63 5.11
CA LEU A 387 18.99 -7.06 6.44
C LEU A 387 18.07 -8.29 6.39
N SER A 388 17.55 -8.69 5.23
CA SER A 388 16.64 -9.83 5.08
C SER A 388 17.28 -11.16 5.53
N VAL A 389 18.54 -11.41 5.15
CA VAL A 389 19.26 -12.64 5.49
C VAL A 389 19.49 -12.80 7.00
N PRO A 390 20.13 -11.84 7.71
CA PRO A 390 20.29 -11.96 9.15
C PRO A 390 18.95 -11.97 9.89
N PHE A 391 17.93 -11.28 9.37
CA PHE A 391 16.57 -11.33 9.91
C PHE A 391 15.97 -12.74 9.84
N ILE A 392 16.02 -13.41 8.68
CA ILE A 392 15.52 -14.78 8.50
C ILE A 392 16.21 -15.74 9.45
N LEU A 393 17.54 -15.65 9.54
CA LEU A 393 18.34 -16.51 10.42
C LEU A 393 18.07 -16.23 11.91
N GLY A 394 17.54 -15.07 12.26
CA GLY A 394 17.43 -14.63 13.65
C GLY A 394 18.79 -14.40 14.27
N PHE A 395 19.65 -13.71 13.53
CA PHE A 395 20.92 -13.21 14.02
C PHE A 395 20.75 -11.76 14.46
N GLU A 396 21.13 -11.45 15.69
CA GLU A 396 20.96 -10.15 16.34
C GLU A 396 19.51 -9.65 16.18
N THR A 397 18.53 -10.51 16.46
CA THR A 397 17.12 -10.32 16.09
C THR A 397 16.59 -8.97 16.55
N ALA A 398 16.98 -8.52 17.75
CA ALA A 398 16.55 -7.23 18.28
C ALA A 398 17.17 -6.05 17.53
N ALA A 399 18.46 -6.11 17.18
CA ALA A 399 19.13 -5.04 16.43
C ALA A 399 18.65 -4.98 14.98
N VAL A 400 18.58 -6.12 14.30
CA VAL A 400 18.13 -6.23 12.91
C VAL A 400 16.67 -5.80 12.78
N SER A 401 15.79 -6.25 13.67
CA SER A 401 14.38 -5.83 13.66
C SER A 401 14.22 -4.33 13.92
N ARG A 402 15.10 -3.71 14.73
CA ARG A 402 15.08 -2.26 14.95
C ARG A 402 15.45 -1.50 13.68
N LEU A 403 16.54 -1.91 13.03
CA LEU A 403 16.98 -1.28 11.78
C LEU A 403 15.94 -1.42 10.67
N LEU A 404 15.37 -2.61 10.50
CA LEU A 404 14.29 -2.85 9.53
C LEU A 404 13.06 -1.99 9.84
N ALA A 405 12.60 -1.96 11.10
CA ALA A 405 11.46 -1.13 11.51
C ALA A 405 11.72 0.36 11.28
N SER A 406 12.93 0.84 11.58
CA SER A 406 13.34 2.21 11.28
C SER A 406 13.37 2.49 9.79
N SER A 407 13.88 1.58 8.97
CA SER A 407 13.92 1.74 7.51
C SER A 407 12.51 1.85 6.91
N LEU A 408 11.58 1.00 7.37
CA LEU A 408 10.18 1.01 6.92
C LEU A 408 9.46 2.30 7.30
N VAL A 409 9.66 2.80 8.52
CA VAL A 409 9.06 4.08 8.95
C VAL A 409 9.66 5.25 8.18
N LEU A 410 10.98 5.26 7.97
CA LEU A 410 11.63 6.29 7.17
C LEU A 410 11.16 6.25 5.71
N GLU A 411 11.03 5.07 5.11
CA GLU A 411 10.45 4.92 3.77
C GLU A 411 9.00 5.40 3.74
N ALA A 412 8.18 5.02 4.72
CA ALA A 412 6.79 5.48 4.81
C ALA A 412 6.71 7.02 4.81
N VAL A 413 7.51 7.68 5.64
CA VAL A 413 7.47 9.15 5.77
C VAL A 413 8.09 9.86 4.55
N TYR A 414 9.16 9.31 3.97
CA TYR A 414 9.91 9.95 2.89
C TYR A 414 9.33 9.66 1.50
N ALA A 415 9.06 8.39 1.19
CA ALA A 415 8.65 7.94 -0.13
C ALA A 415 7.13 7.87 -0.29
N TRP A 416 6.39 7.75 0.81
CA TRP A 416 4.93 7.54 0.82
C TRP A 416 4.19 8.63 1.60
N SER A 417 4.63 9.87 1.45
CA SER A 417 4.01 11.04 2.08
C SER A 417 2.66 11.36 1.46
N TRP A 418 1.61 10.63 1.84
CA TRP A 418 0.25 10.79 1.30
C TRP A 418 -0.38 12.17 1.60
N TRP A 419 0.20 12.96 2.50
CA TRP A 419 -0.17 14.37 2.74
C TRP A 419 0.48 15.36 1.74
N SER A 420 1.40 14.89 0.90
CA SER A 420 2.06 15.68 -0.14
C SER A 420 2.15 14.84 -1.41
N ILE A 421 1.07 14.85 -2.18
CA ILE A 421 0.96 14.08 -3.41
C ILE A 421 1.24 15.02 -4.59
N PRO A 422 2.14 14.66 -5.52
CA PRO A 422 2.37 15.46 -6.72
C PRO A 422 1.13 15.40 -7.63
N GLY A 423 0.72 16.52 -8.21
CA GLY A 423 -0.37 16.59 -9.21
C GLY A 423 -1.44 17.63 -8.88
N ALA A 424 -2.44 17.75 -9.76
CA ALA A 424 -3.57 18.66 -9.54
C ALA A 424 -4.48 18.14 -8.41
N ASN A 425 -4.62 18.95 -7.36
CA ASN A 425 -5.53 18.70 -6.25
C ASN A 425 -6.96 18.43 -6.77
N PHE A 426 -7.69 17.52 -6.11
CA PHE A 426 -9.07 17.15 -6.44
C PHE A 426 -9.29 16.46 -7.79
N SER A 427 -8.24 16.02 -8.48
CA SER A 427 -8.40 15.15 -9.65
C SER A 427 -8.53 13.67 -9.25
N PHE A 428 -9.22 12.86 -10.05
CA PHE A 428 -9.30 11.41 -9.79
C PHE A 428 -7.92 10.74 -9.72
N ALA A 429 -7.01 11.10 -10.63
CA ALA A 429 -5.65 10.55 -10.66
C ALA A 429 -4.90 10.88 -9.35
N HIS A 430 -5.11 12.09 -8.81
CA HIS A 430 -4.59 12.47 -7.50
C HIS A 430 -5.18 11.62 -6.37
N HIS A 431 -6.48 11.29 -6.40
CA HIS A 431 -7.10 10.42 -5.40
C HIS A 431 -6.67 8.95 -5.49
N ARG A 432 -6.59 8.38 -6.69
CA ARG A 432 -6.06 7.03 -6.89
C ARG A 432 -4.63 6.92 -6.38
N ARG A 433 -3.81 7.94 -6.66
CA ARG A 433 -2.45 8.07 -6.13
C ARG A 433 -2.47 8.24 -4.61
N ALA A 434 -3.42 8.98 -4.04
CA ALA A 434 -3.57 9.15 -2.59
C ALA A 434 -3.84 7.82 -1.88
N ILE A 435 -4.77 7.01 -2.40
CA ILE A 435 -5.09 5.68 -1.86
C ILE A 435 -3.84 4.80 -1.92
N HIS A 436 -3.18 4.75 -3.08
CA HIS A 436 -1.96 3.98 -3.27
C HIS A 436 -0.83 4.40 -2.30
N TYR A 437 -0.58 5.71 -2.13
CA TYR A 437 0.41 6.23 -1.18
C TYR A 437 0.06 5.85 0.25
N ARG A 438 -1.22 5.97 0.60
CA ARG A 438 -1.74 5.64 1.92
C ARG A 438 -1.58 4.16 2.21
N GLU A 439 -1.89 3.27 1.27
CA GLU A 439 -1.69 1.82 1.36
C GLU A 439 -0.22 1.47 1.63
N HIS A 440 0.71 2.02 0.84
CA HIS A 440 2.15 1.81 1.06
C HIS A 440 2.61 2.36 2.42
N PHE A 441 2.12 3.54 2.82
CA PHE A 441 2.41 4.13 4.11
C PHE A 441 1.95 3.23 5.27
N VAL A 442 0.67 2.81 5.27
CA VAL A 442 0.10 2.05 6.39
C VAL A 442 0.63 0.63 6.45
N THR A 443 0.95 0.01 5.32
CA THR A 443 1.56 -1.33 5.28
C THR A 443 2.98 -1.30 5.84
N ASN A 444 3.82 -0.34 5.44
CA ASN A 444 5.16 -0.18 6.00
C ASN A 444 5.12 0.09 7.52
N VAL A 445 4.21 0.97 7.96
CA VAL A 445 3.99 1.23 9.39
C VAL A 445 3.52 -0.02 10.13
N ALA A 446 2.55 -0.77 9.60
CA ALA A 446 2.07 -2.01 10.21
C ALA A 446 3.18 -3.06 10.32
N THR A 447 4.00 -3.22 9.28
CA THR A 447 5.14 -4.15 9.29
C THR A 447 6.21 -3.76 10.29
N ALA A 448 6.52 -2.46 10.40
CA ALA A 448 7.37 -1.94 11.47
C ALA A 448 6.78 -2.24 12.86
N GLY A 449 5.45 -2.15 13.01
CA GLY A 449 4.74 -2.56 14.22
C GLY A 449 4.96 -4.03 14.56
N GLY A 450 4.84 -4.94 13.57
CA GLY A 450 5.13 -6.36 13.72
C GLY A 450 6.55 -6.65 14.16
N LEU A 451 7.53 -5.92 13.62
CA LEU A 451 8.94 -6.01 14.01
C LEU A 451 9.19 -5.54 15.46
N LEU A 452 8.51 -4.48 15.91
CA LEU A 452 8.57 -4.02 17.30
C LEU A 452 7.98 -5.08 18.26
N LEU A 453 6.92 -5.77 17.85
CA LEU A 453 6.37 -6.87 18.64
C LEU A 453 7.34 -8.04 18.71
N LEU A 454 7.97 -8.42 17.59
CA LEU A 454 9.00 -9.47 17.55
C LEU A 454 10.19 -9.14 18.47
N GLN A 455 10.67 -7.89 18.49
CA GLN A 455 11.71 -7.45 19.42
C GLN A 455 11.35 -7.71 20.89
N LYS A 456 10.07 -7.50 21.25
CA LYS A 456 9.62 -7.70 22.62
C LYS A 456 9.51 -9.19 22.99
N ILE A 457 9.09 -10.04 22.05
CA ILE A 457 8.95 -11.48 22.33
C ILE A 457 10.33 -12.15 22.39
N GLY A 458 11.24 -11.74 21.49
CA GLY A 458 12.59 -12.28 21.34
C GLY A 458 12.73 -13.21 20.13
N ALA A 459 13.96 -13.71 19.92
CA ALA A 459 14.35 -14.47 18.73
C ALA A 459 13.71 -15.88 18.61
N GLY A 460 13.23 -16.43 19.73
CA GLY A 460 12.68 -17.79 19.79
C GLY A 460 13.70 -18.90 19.67
N LYS A 461 13.27 -20.15 19.92
CA LYS A 461 14.15 -21.34 19.93
C LYS A 461 14.84 -21.61 18.58
N TYR A 462 14.20 -21.24 17.48
CA TYR A 462 14.70 -21.43 16.12
C TYR A 462 15.32 -20.12 15.63
N SER A 463 16.44 -19.73 16.24
CA SER A 463 17.22 -18.55 15.85
C SER A 463 18.71 -18.81 16.06
N VAL A 464 19.53 -18.16 15.25
CA VAL A 464 20.99 -18.15 15.46
C VAL A 464 21.33 -17.56 16.83
N ASP A 465 20.59 -16.54 17.28
CA ASP A 465 20.75 -15.95 18.62
C ASP A 465 20.67 -17.00 19.74
N GLU A 466 19.69 -17.90 19.67
CA GLU A 466 19.52 -18.95 20.67
C GLU A 466 20.55 -20.08 20.54
N LEU A 467 21.06 -20.33 19.32
CA LEU A 467 22.15 -21.29 19.10
C LEU A 467 23.47 -20.77 19.68
N LEU A 468 23.76 -19.48 19.49
CA LEU A 468 24.98 -18.86 20.01
C LEU A 468 24.99 -18.82 21.55
N LYS A 469 23.85 -18.53 22.19
CA LYS A 469 23.71 -18.59 23.66
C LYS A 469 23.96 -19.97 24.28
N LYS A 470 23.85 -21.05 23.50
CA LYS A 470 24.14 -22.41 23.96
C LYS A 470 25.61 -22.80 23.79
N ALA A 471 26.35 -22.04 23.00
CA ALA A 471 27.77 -22.29 22.73
C ALA A 471 28.69 -21.57 23.72
N ASP A 472 28.23 -20.45 24.28
CA ASP A 472 28.81 -19.76 25.46
C ASP A 472 28.34 -20.44 26.76
#